data_AF-A0A2V8VMR9-F1
#
_entry.id   AF-A0A2V8VMR9-F1
#
_cell.length_a   1.000
_cell.length_b   1.000
_cell.length_c   1.000
_cell.angle_alpha   90.00
_cell.angle_beta   90.00
_cell.angle_gamma   90.00
#
_symmetry.space_group_name_H-M   'P 1'
#
loop_
_entity.id
_entity.type
_entity.pdbx_description
1 polymer ?
#
loop_
_entity_poly.entity_id
_entity_poly.type
_entity_poly.pdbx_seq_one_letter_code
_entity_poly.pdbx_strand_id
1 'polypeptide(L)'
;ALQAAADRLSEEVLRKRLDYWTFALGPKFSEKERARVPLYRDYSINQVEYCRNFIFQRNAPIHKIFERSCEMGLLNLTADKVTQIFGFRKHKRLRGKFYTMLEKIDHGHHVLRAYAKDAVARMYEKFSTFLRVELCVNRMKDLRLNKGLENLKRLRQILTAATDRFASFEAQALNVPVDFPLFQRLALPVTVGKTKIPGIKIHDTRLLRLMEALLHEGTQIHGWRTAEIHQRITTAFGLAQGAYSLTQLRYDIRKLKAHGLLERQGQRYCYRLTDKGVRVALMFVLFHKRVCGPLANSLFDRRPNQQQQPGSKIEAAYHKADAAIQHILDQLAVAA
;
A
#
# COMPACT_ATOMS: atom_id res chain seq x y z
N ALA A 1 20.40 19.41 -2.54
CA ALA A 1 21.44 19.93 -1.62
C ALA A 1 21.87 18.90 -0.57
N LEU A 2 20.96 18.38 0.28
CA LEU A 2 21.31 17.45 1.37
C LEU A 2 21.95 16.13 0.90
N GLN A 3 21.38 15.47 -0.11
CA GLN A 3 21.96 14.23 -0.65
C GLN A 3 23.38 14.45 -1.19
N ALA A 4 23.59 15.52 -1.96
CA ALA A 4 24.91 15.89 -2.46
C ALA A 4 25.92 16.25 -1.36
N ALA A 5 25.47 16.70 -0.17
CA ALA A 5 26.35 16.89 0.98
C ALA A 5 26.72 15.55 1.63
N ALA A 6 25.75 14.63 1.77
CA ALA A 6 26.00 13.27 2.27
C ALA A 6 26.93 12.48 1.34
N ASP A 7 26.77 12.60 0.02
CA ASP A 7 27.59 11.89 -0.96
C ASP A 7 29.05 12.36 -0.94
N ARG A 8 29.28 13.64 -0.62
CA ARG A 8 30.61 14.24 -0.46
C ARG A 8 31.36 13.75 0.78
N LEU A 9 30.70 13.10 1.73
CA LEU A 9 31.36 12.52 2.90
C LEU A 9 32.17 11.28 2.48
N SER A 10 33.46 11.44 2.23
CA SER A 10 34.38 10.36 1.85
C SER A 10 35.22 9.87 3.03
N GLU A 11 35.85 8.71 2.85
CA GLU A 11 36.83 8.18 3.80
C GLU A 11 38.01 9.14 4.02
N GLU A 12 38.44 9.86 2.99
CA GLU A 12 39.54 10.83 3.08
C GLU A 12 39.16 12.02 3.96
N VAL A 13 37.94 12.54 3.80
CA VAL A 13 37.43 13.66 4.61
C VAL A 13 37.33 13.25 6.08
N LEU A 14 36.82 12.04 6.34
CA LEU A 14 36.75 11.50 7.69
C LEU A 14 38.14 11.23 8.27
N ARG A 15 39.04 10.60 7.51
CA ARG A 15 40.41 10.29 7.94
C ARG A 15 41.16 11.56 8.34
N LYS A 16 41.12 12.62 7.52
CA LYS A 16 41.74 13.93 7.87
C LYS A 16 41.23 14.48 9.21
N ARG A 17 39.93 14.38 9.48
CA ARG A 17 39.34 14.85 10.75
C ARG A 17 39.70 13.94 11.92
N LEU A 18 39.70 12.63 11.72
CA LEU A 18 40.09 11.65 12.74
C LEU A 18 41.58 11.78 13.08
N ASP A 19 42.45 11.98 12.09
CA ASP A 19 43.88 12.20 12.29
C ASP A 19 44.15 13.45 13.11
N TYR A 20 43.47 14.56 12.80
CA TYR A 20 43.56 15.79 13.56
C TYR A 20 43.18 15.58 15.04
N TRP A 21 42.02 15.00 15.30
CA TRP A 21 41.55 14.80 16.67
C TRP A 21 42.37 13.77 17.44
N THR A 22 42.82 12.71 16.77
CA THR A 22 43.67 11.69 17.39
C THR A 22 45.09 12.21 17.65
N PHE A 23 45.57 13.16 16.85
CA PHE A 23 46.80 13.90 17.14
C PHE A 23 46.64 14.83 18.35
N ALA A 24 45.52 15.56 18.43
CA ALA A 24 45.27 16.51 19.50
C ALA A 24 44.97 15.85 20.85
N LEU A 25 44.16 14.78 20.86
CA LEU A 25 43.61 14.15 22.07
C LEU A 25 44.13 12.74 22.32
N GLY A 26 44.72 12.08 21.32
CA GLY A 26 45.15 10.70 21.42
C GLY A 26 46.49 10.54 22.13
N PRO A 27 46.79 9.33 22.66
CA PRO A 27 48.06 9.03 23.30
C PRO A 27 49.22 9.22 22.32
N LYS A 28 50.24 9.95 22.76
CA LYS A 28 51.45 10.25 21.96
C LYS A 28 52.55 9.26 22.31
N PHE A 29 53.08 8.59 21.31
CA PHE A 29 54.22 7.71 21.47
C PHE A 29 55.52 8.52 21.46
N SER A 30 56.42 8.19 22.38
CA SER A 30 57.74 8.77 22.45
C SER A 30 58.58 8.41 21.22
N GLU A 31 59.65 9.16 21.00
CA GLU A 31 60.61 8.87 19.93
C GLU A 31 61.29 7.50 20.10
N LYS A 32 61.59 7.12 21.35
CA LYS A 32 62.17 5.81 21.70
C LYS A 32 61.24 4.65 21.34
N GLU A 33 59.93 4.81 21.53
CA GLU A 33 58.94 3.78 21.19
C GLU A 33 58.76 3.65 19.67
N ARG A 34 58.71 4.78 18.95
CA ARG A 34 58.62 4.80 17.48
C ARG A 34 59.85 4.21 16.78
N ALA A 35 61.03 4.32 17.39
CA ALA A 35 62.26 3.72 16.87
C ALA A 35 62.33 2.19 17.04
N ARG A 36 61.62 1.64 18.04
CA ARG A 36 61.64 0.20 18.35
C ARG A 36 60.55 -0.58 17.62
N VAL A 37 59.41 0.05 17.33
CA VAL A 37 58.25 -0.61 16.71
C VAL A 37 57.62 0.33 15.68
N PRO A 38 57.24 -0.16 14.48
CA PRO A 38 56.44 0.63 13.54
C PRO A 38 55.05 0.89 14.13
N LEU A 39 54.84 2.08 14.67
CA LEU A 39 53.58 2.51 15.27
C LEU A 39 52.77 3.35 14.26
N TYR A 40 51.58 2.89 13.94
CA TYR A 40 50.62 3.60 13.11
C TYR A 40 49.23 3.53 13.73
N ARG A 41 48.37 4.46 13.32
CA ARG A 41 46.97 4.51 13.75
C ARG A 41 46.10 4.12 12.57
N ASP A 42 45.07 3.33 12.84
CA ASP A 42 44.08 2.99 11.84
C ASP A 42 42.67 3.06 12.43
N TYR A 43 41.69 3.32 11.56
CA TYR A 43 40.33 3.61 11.95
C TYR A 43 39.41 2.49 11.51
N SER A 44 38.60 2.02 12.45
CA SER A 44 37.63 0.96 12.21
C SER A 44 36.21 1.43 12.48
N ILE A 45 35.29 0.91 11.69
CA ILE A 45 33.86 1.12 11.75
C ILE A 45 33.27 0.07 12.68
N ASN A 46 32.73 0.49 13.82
CA ASN A 46 32.09 -0.41 14.77
C ASN A 46 30.63 -0.70 14.40
N GLN A 47 29.87 0.35 14.12
CA GLN A 47 28.47 0.28 13.70
C GLN A 47 28.20 1.36 12.64
N VAL A 48 27.36 1.04 11.66
CA VAL A 48 26.87 2.01 10.67
C VAL A 48 25.37 1.90 10.55
N GLU A 49 24.72 3.06 10.53
CA GLU A 49 23.30 3.20 10.22
C GLU A 49 23.15 3.99 8.93
N TYR A 50 22.47 3.41 7.94
CA TYR A 50 22.20 4.05 6.67
C TYR A 50 20.70 4.20 6.47
N CYS A 51 20.25 5.44 6.27
CA CYS A 51 18.84 5.77 6.22
C CYS A 51 18.41 6.21 4.81
N ARG A 52 17.28 5.70 4.35
CA ARG A 52 16.48 6.30 3.29
C ARG A 52 15.21 6.90 3.89
N ASN A 53 14.98 8.18 3.63
CA ASN A 53 13.80 8.89 4.12
C ASN A 53 12.87 9.21 2.95
N PHE A 54 11.61 8.78 3.03
CA PHE A 54 10.55 9.21 2.14
C PHE A 54 9.84 10.39 2.79
N ILE A 55 10.01 11.58 2.23
CA ILE A 55 9.46 12.82 2.79
C ILE A 55 8.13 13.12 2.11
N PHE A 56 7.08 13.31 2.93
CA PHE A 56 5.73 13.56 2.44
C PHE A 56 5.33 15.01 2.70
N GLN A 57 4.56 15.60 1.79
CA GLN A 57 3.96 16.93 1.98
C GLN A 57 2.78 16.90 2.97
N ARG A 58 2.15 15.74 3.16
CA ARG A 58 1.00 15.54 4.05
C ARG A 58 1.26 14.32 4.94
N ASN A 59 0.89 14.41 6.20
CA ASN A 59 1.06 13.35 7.20
C ASN A 59 0.03 12.21 7.07
N ALA A 60 -1.20 12.54 6.66
CA ALA A 60 -2.32 11.61 6.59
C ALA A 60 -2.06 10.26 5.89
N PRO A 61 -1.33 10.18 4.74
CA PRO A 61 -1.08 8.90 4.09
C PRO A 61 0.00 8.06 4.79
N ILE A 62 0.90 8.66 5.59
CA ILE A 62 2.08 7.98 6.13
C ILE A 62 1.67 6.82 7.03
N HIS A 63 0.73 7.08 7.95
CA HIS A 63 0.27 6.08 8.90
C HIS A 63 -0.35 4.87 8.19
N LYS A 64 -1.28 5.10 7.25
CA LYS A 64 -1.92 4.04 6.46
C LYS A 64 -0.94 3.24 5.62
N ILE A 65 0.02 3.93 4.98
CA ILE A 65 1.08 3.29 4.22
C ILE A 65 1.90 2.39 5.14
N PHE A 66 2.27 2.89 6.31
CA PHE A 66 3.08 2.15 7.28
C PHE A 66 2.34 0.95 7.85
N GLU A 67 1.09 1.09 8.31
CA GLU A 67 0.26 -0.02 8.78
C GLU A 67 0.15 -1.12 7.72
N ARG A 68 -0.15 -0.74 6.47
CA ARG A 68 -0.23 -1.70 5.38
C ARG A 68 1.11 -2.36 5.06
N SER A 69 2.21 -1.61 5.16
CA SER A 69 3.58 -2.14 5.03
C SER A 69 3.87 -3.15 6.13
N CYS A 70 3.41 -2.92 7.36
CA CYS A 70 3.55 -3.87 8.45
C CYS A 70 2.74 -5.15 8.22
N GLU A 71 1.48 -5.05 7.82
CA GLU A 71 0.64 -6.21 7.48
C GLU A 71 1.28 -7.05 6.36
N MET A 72 1.60 -6.39 5.23
CA MET A 72 2.15 -7.07 4.07
C MET A 72 3.59 -7.54 4.32
N GLY A 73 4.37 -6.77 5.06
CA GLY A 73 5.74 -7.09 5.44
C GLY A 73 5.79 -8.29 6.38
N LEU A 74 4.89 -8.40 7.35
CA LEU A 74 4.82 -9.57 8.23
C LEU A 74 4.51 -10.85 7.44
N LEU A 75 3.62 -10.77 6.45
CA LEU A 75 3.23 -11.91 5.62
C LEU A 75 4.28 -12.27 4.55
N ASN A 76 4.92 -11.27 3.93
CA ASN A 76 5.71 -11.46 2.71
C ASN A 76 7.22 -11.29 2.88
N LEU A 77 7.72 -10.66 3.95
CA LEU A 77 9.16 -10.61 4.26
C LEU A 77 9.64 -11.93 4.87
N THR A 78 9.49 -13.02 4.12
CA THR A 78 10.05 -14.31 4.51
C THR A 78 11.58 -14.23 4.61
N ALA A 79 12.20 -15.21 5.28
CA ALA A 79 13.65 -15.33 5.34
C ALA A 79 14.32 -15.23 3.95
N ASP A 80 13.67 -15.78 2.92
CA ASP A 80 14.16 -15.72 1.54
C ASP A 80 14.15 -14.30 0.97
N LYS A 81 13.09 -13.53 1.24
CA LYS A 81 13.04 -12.12 0.83
C LYS A 81 14.02 -11.27 1.61
N VAL A 82 14.16 -11.50 2.91
CA VAL A 82 15.15 -10.80 3.73
C VAL A 82 16.58 -11.07 3.21
N THR A 83 16.94 -12.32 2.89
CA THR A 83 18.26 -12.61 2.30
C THR A 83 18.48 -11.87 0.97
N GLN A 84 17.48 -11.83 0.09
CA GLN A 84 17.54 -11.08 -1.17
C GLN A 84 17.72 -9.57 -0.96
N ILE A 85 16.96 -8.98 -0.02
CA ILE A 85 17.05 -7.56 0.32
C ILE A 85 18.47 -7.20 0.78
N PHE A 86 19.09 -8.00 1.64
CA PHE A 86 20.46 -7.75 2.09
C PHE A 86 21.53 -8.19 1.08
N GLY A 87 21.15 -8.82 -0.03
CA GLY A 87 22.08 -9.27 -1.07
C GLY A 87 22.84 -10.55 -0.71
N PHE A 88 22.34 -11.33 0.25
CA PHE A 88 22.91 -12.63 0.61
C PHE A 88 22.46 -13.70 -0.39
N ARG A 89 23.42 -14.51 -0.86
CA ARG A 89 23.12 -15.70 -1.66
C ARG A 89 22.65 -16.82 -0.74
N LYS A 90 21.41 -17.30 -0.92
CA LYS A 90 20.89 -18.47 -0.19
C LYS A 90 21.67 -19.73 -0.59
N HIS A 91 22.25 -20.42 0.38
CA HIS A 91 22.90 -21.73 0.21
C HIS A 91 22.83 -22.52 1.52
N LYS A 92 22.94 -23.86 1.48
CA LYS A 92 22.79 -24.74 2.66
C LYS A 92 23.71 -24.40 3.85
N ARG A 93 24.85 -23.76 3.58
CA ARG A 93 25.85 -23.33 4.60
C ARG A 93 25.63 -21.90 5.12
N LEU A 94 24.57 -21.20 4.70
CA LEU A 94 24.28 -19.84 5.18
C LEU A 94 23.80 -19.93 6.64
N ARG A 95 24.67 -19.52 7.56
CA ARG A 95 24.38 -19.50 9.01
C ARG A 95 23.80 -18.14 9.43
N GLY A 96 22.98 -18.15 10.47
CA GLY A 96 22.39 -16.96 11.10
C GLY A 96 20.88 -16.90 10.98
N LYS A 97 20.25 -16.01 11.76
CA LYS A 97 18.79 -15.86 11.81
C LYS A 97 18.34 -14.84 10.78
N PHE A 98 17.27 -15.18 10.06
CA PHE A 98 16.59 -14.29 9.11
C PHE A 98 15.11 -14.29 9.43
N TYR A 99 14.59 -13.18 9.92
CA TYR A 99 13.20 -13.08 10.34
C TYR A 99 12.75 -11.63 10.39
N THR A 100 11.45 -11.45 10.43
CA THR A 100 10.81 -10.16 10.65
C THR A 100 10.03 -10.15 11.94
N MET A 101 9.91 -8.98 12.54
CA MET A 101 9.08 -8.76 13.72
C MET A 101 8.55 -7.33 13.72
N LEU A 102 7.36 -7.17 14.28
CA LEU A 102 6.79 -5.87 14.59
C LEU A 102 7.04 -5.58 16.07
N GLU A 103 7.72 -4.48 16.36
CA GLU A 103 8.05 -4.09 17.74
C GLU A 103 7.41 -2.75 18.06
N LYS A 104 6.87 -2.59 19.27
CA LYS A 104 6.40 -1.31 19.78
C LYS A 104 7.52 -0.69 20.61
N ILE A 105 8.01 0.48 20.22
CA ILE A 105 9.02 1.22 20.99
C ILE A 105 8.29 2.09 22.05
N ASP A 106 8.96 2.40 23.17
CA ASP A 106 8.43 3.13 24.34
C ASP A 106 7.70 4.45 24.04
N HIS A 107 7.83 5.01 22.84
CA HIS A 107 7.11 6.20 22.38
C HIS A 107 5.81 5.90 21.61
N GLY A 108 5.31 4.65 21.66
CA GLY A 108 4.04 4.24 21.06
C GLY A 108 4.07 3.96 19.56
N HIS A 109 5.21 4.21 18.89
CA HIS A 109 5.37 3.92 17.46
C HIS A 109 5.77 2.45 17.24
N HIS A 110 5.08 1.81 16.30
CA HIS A 110 5.48 0.50 15.81
C HIS A 110 6.68 0.63 14.87
N VAL A 111 7.55 -0.37 14.87
CA VAL A 111 8.70 -0.48 13.97
C VAL A 111 8.71 -1.88 13.39
N LEU A 112 8.66 -1.96 12.05
CA LEU A 112 8.89 -3.19 11.33
C LEU A 112 10.40 -3.43 11.28
N ARG A 113 10.86 -4.53 11.88
CA ARG A 113 12.27 -4.93 11.88
C ARG A 113 12.46 -6.18 11.04
N ALA A 114 13.42 -6.17 10.12
CA ALA A 114 13.88 -7.34 9.38
C ALA A 114 15.34 -7.62 9.72
N TYR A 115 15.58 -8.73 10.41
CA TYR A 115 16.90 -9.16 10.85
C TYR A 115 17.53 -10.06 9.80
N ALA A 116 18.78 -9.79 9.48
CA ALA A 116 19.61 -10.60 8.61
C ALA A 116 20.98 -10.79 9.27
N LYS A 117 21.09 -11.84 10.10
CA LYS A 117 22.21 -12.02 11.03
C LYS A 117 22.32 -10.84 12.02
N ASP A 118 23.48 -10.19 12.10
CA ASP A 118 23.73 -9.04 12.98
C ASP A 118 23.34 -7.70 12.32
N ALA A 119 22.85 -7.73 11.07
CA ALA A 119 22.31 -6.57 10.37
C ALA A 119 20.78 -6.49 10.51
N VAL A 120 20.25 -5.27 10.62
CA VAL A 120 18.83 -5.03 10.86
C VAL A 120 18.32 -3.95 9.93
N ALA A 121 17.23 -4.21 9.23
CA ALA A 121 16.45 -3.20 8.54
C ALA A 121 15.29 -2.79 9.43
N ARG A 122 15.04 -1.49 9.55
CA ARG A 122 13.96 -0.91 10.35
C ARG A 122 13.15 -0.01 9.45
N MET A 123 11.83 -0.16 9.47
CA MET A 123 10.91 0.75 8.83
C MET A 123 9.98 1.35 9.88
N TYR A 124 9.87 2.67 9.92
CA TYR A 124 9.04 3.37 10.90
C TYR A 124 8.69 4.80 10.45
N GLU A 125 7.56 5.29 10.94
CA GLU A 125 7.18 6.70 10.84
C GLU A 125 8.04 7.54 11.80
N LYS A 126 8.55 8.67 11.32
CA LYS A 126 9.32 9.61 12.15
C LYS A 126 8.81 11.04 11.96
N PHE A 127 8.54 11.71 13.08
CA PHE A 127 8.08 13.10 13.15
C PHE A 127 6.87 13.41 12.24
N SER A 128 6.01 12.42 11.95
CA SER A 128 4.83 12.53 11.08
C SER A 128 5.03 13.17 9.71
N THR A 129 6.28 13.26 9.25
CA THR A 129 6.67 13.97 8.03
C THR A 129 7.46 13.09 7.08
N PHE A 130 8.07 12.01 7.59
CA PHE A 130 8.73 11.05 6.74
C PHE A 130 8.65 9.62 7.26
N LEU A 131 8.65 8.69 6.31
CA LEU A 131 8.78 7.25 6.53
C LEU A 131 10.25 6.88 6.33
N ARG A 132 10.89 6.32 7.36
CA ARG A 132 12.31 5.99 7.33
C ARG A 132 12.49 4.50 7.15
N VAL A 133 13.35 4.13 6.20
CA VAL A 133 13.98 2.81 6.11
C VAL A 133 15.43 2.95 6.55
N GLU A 134 15.81 2.29 7.62
CA GLU A 134 17.12 2.37 8.26
C GLU A 134 17.76 0.99 8.27
N LEU A 135 18.99 0.87 7.75
CA LEU A 135 19.80 -0.34 7.85
C LEU A 135 20.89 -0.12 8.88
N CYS A 136 20.88 -0.91 9.95
CA CYS A 136 21.93 -0.97 10.95
C CYS A 136 22.84 -2.16 10.66
N VAL A 137 24.14 -1.93 10.56
CA VAL A 137 25.16 -2.98 10.44
C VAL A 137 26.06 -2.90 11.65
N ASN A 138 25.95 -3.90 12.51
CA ASN A 138 26.84 -4.07 13.68
C ASN A 138 28.08 -4.90 13.34
N ARG A 139 28.03 -5.66 12.23
CA ARG A 139 29.11 -6.56 11.83
C ARG A 139 29.40 -6.54 10.33
N MET A 140 30.43 -5.79 9.95
CA MET A 140 30.91 -5.66 8.56
C MET A 140 31.23 -7.00 7.88
N LYS A 141 31.70 -8.00 8.66
CA LYS A 141 32.02 -9.34 8.15
C LYS A 141 30.81 -10.05 7.54
N ASP A 142 29.58 -9.74 7.98
CA ASP A 142 28.38 -10.32 7.37
C ASP A 142 28.24 -9.90 5.92
N LEU A 143 28.65 -8.68 5.60
CA LEU A 143 28.70 -8.11 4.24
C LEU A 143 30.00 -8.44 3.50
N ARG A 144 30.84 -9.34 4.05
CA ARG A 144 32.16 -9.70 3.52
C ARG A 144 33.12 -8.52 3.42
N LEU A 145 32.98 -7.54 4.31
CA LEU A 145 33.87 -6.40 4.43
C LEU A 145 34.68 -6.45 5.72
N ASN A 146 35.90 -5.95 5.67
CA ASN A 146 36.69 -5.67 6.86
C ASN A 146 36.16 -4.40 7.55
N LYS A 147 36.54 -4.20 8.81
CA LYS A 147 36.06 -3.05 9.60
C LYS A 147 36.76 -1.74 9.24
N GLY A 148 37.83 -1.75 8.44
CA GLY A 148 38.60 -0.55 8.15
C GLY A 148 37.78 0.51 7.40
N LEU A 149 38.11 1.79 7.66
CA LEU A 149 37.44 2.96 7.11
C LEU A 149 37.47 3.01 5.57
N GLU A 150 38.48 2.40 4.94
CA GLU A 150 38.62 2.25 3.48
C GLU A 150 37.47 1.49 2.82
N ASN A 151 36.70 0.73 3.61
CA ASN A 151 35.54 0.01 3.10
C ASN A 151 34.27 0.89 3.08
N LEU A 152 34.32 2.15 3.52
CA LEU A 152 33.14 3.00 3.67
C LEU A 152 32.40 3.22 2.35
N LYS A 153 33.12 3.45 1.25
CA LYS A 153 32.51 3.62 -0.08
C LYS A 153 31.77 2.36 -0.50
N ARG A 154 32.40 1.20 -0.32
CA ARG A 154 31.81 -0.10 -0.68
C ARG A 154 30.62 -0.43 0.20
N LEU A 155 30.72 -0.17 1.50
CA LEU A 155 29.62 -0.32 2.46
C LEU A 155 28.41 0.51 2.03
N ARG A 156 28.61 1.79 1.70
CA ARG A 156 27.54 2.68 1.24
C ARG A 156 26.83 2.13 0.01
N GLN A 157 27.57 1.60 -0.97
CA GLN A 157 26.96 0.98 -2.16
C GLN A 157 26.09 -0.22 -1.80
N ILE A 158 26.55 -1.09 -0.90
CA ILE A 158 25.79 -2.25 -0.44
C ILE A 158 24.52 -1.81 0.27
N LEU A 159 24.60 -0.83 1.17
CA LEU A 159 23.46 -0.34 1.95
C LEU A 159 22.47 0.45 1.08
N THR A 160 22.95 1.24 0.12
CA THR A 160 22.10 1.91 -0.87
C THR A 160 21.30 0.87 -1.65
N ALA A 161 21.96 -0.12 -2.23
CA ALA A 161 21.29 -1.17 -2.99
C ALA A 161 20.33 -2.00 -2.13
N ALA A 162 20.66 -2.24 -0.86
CA ALA A 162 19.77 -2.95 0.07
C ALA A 162 18.54 -2.11 0.43
N THR A 163 18.69 -0.80 0.67
CA THR A 163 17.54 0.09 0.87
C THR A 163 16.70 0.28 -0.39
N ASP A 164 17.30 0.26 -1.60
CA ASP A 164 16.58 0.22 -2.87
C ASP A 164 15.72 -1.04 -2.99
N ARG A 165 16.29 -2.22 -2.69
CA ARG A 165 15.54 -3.49 -2.71
C ARG A 165 14.42 -3.53 -1.68
N PHE A 166 14.68 -3.06 -0.46
CA PHE A 166 13.66 -2.96 0.59
C PHE A 166 12.52 -2.04 0.15
N ALA A 167 12.85 -0.82 -0.30
CA ALA A 167 11.85 0.14 -0.79
C ALA A 167 11.05 -0.40 -1.99
N SER A 168 11.71 -1.09 -2.91
CA SER A 168 11.05 -1.69 -4.08
C SER A 168 10.09 -2.81 -3.68
N PHE A 169 10.48 -3.64 -2.70
CA PHE A 169 9.62 -4.66 -2.14
C PHE A 169 8.37 -4.04 -1.49
N GLU A 170 8.55 -3.02 -0.64
CA GLU A 170 7.43 -2.32 0.00
C GLU A 170 6.53 -1.66 -1.05
N ALA A 171 7.11 -0.99 -2.05
CA ALA A 171 6.34 -0.40 -3.15
C ALA A 171 5.51 -1.44 -3.90
N GLN A 172 6.06 -2.65 -4.16
CA GLN A 172 5.32 -3.75 -4.78
C GLN A 172 4.22 -4.30 -3.86
N ALA A 173 4.51 -4.47 -2.56
CA ALA A 173 3.56 -4.92 -1.56
C ALA A 173 2.40 -3.93 -1.37
N LEU A 174 2.69 -2.64 -1.49
CA LEU A 174 1.75 -1.53 -1.42
C LEU A 174 1.08 -1.20 -2.76
N ASN A 175 1.52 -1.81 -3.88
CA ASN A 175 0.89 -1.65 -5.19
C ASN A 175 -0.38 -2.51 -5.34
N VAL A 176 -1.08 -2.72 -4.22
CA VAL A 176 -2.46 -3.19 -4.16
C VAL A 176 -3.32 -1.93 -3.98
N PRO A 177 -4.50 -1.80 -4.62
CA PRO A 177 -5.33 -0.62 -4.48
C PRO A 177 -5.56 -0.30 -3.00
N VAL A 178 -4.85 0.71 -2.50
CA VAL A 178 -4.99 1.19 -1.13
C VAL A 178 -6.39 1.78 -1.04
N ASP A 179 -7.13 1.29 -0.03
CA ASP A 179 -8.24 1.95 0.65
C ASP A 179 -8.91 3.01 -0.22
N PHE A 180 -9.96 2.62 -0.97
CA PHE A 180 -10.62 3.55 -1.87
C PHE A 180 -11.53 4.44 -1.03
N PRO A 181 -11.16 5.70 -0.67
CA PRO A 181 -12.06 6.58 0.07
C PRO A 181 -13.27 6.96 -0.78
N LEU A 182 -13.41 6.47 -2.02
CA LEU A 182 -14.62 6.70 -2.80
C LEU A 182 -15.84 6.08 -2.13
N PHE A 183 -15.78 4.85 -1.61
CA PHE A 183 -16.94 4.24 -0.95
C PHE A 183 -17.37 5.05 0.26
N GLN A 184 -16.40 5.41 1.12
CA GLN A 184 -16.66 6.26 2.28
C GLN A 184 -17.19 7.63 1.87
N ARG A 185 -16.59 8.30 0.88
CA ARG A 185 -17.07 9.61 0.39
C ARG A 185 -18.45 9.54 -0.22
N LEU A 186 -18.76 8.48 -0.98
CA LEU A 186 -20.10 8.29 -1.55
C LEU A 186 -21.13 8.03 -0.46
N ALA A 187 -20.78 7.27 0.59
CA ALA A 187 -21.67 6.99 1.71
C ALA A 187 -21.95 8.21 2.60
N LEU A 188 -21.07 9.21 2.60
CA LEU A 188 -21.25 10.45 3.37
C LEU A 188 -22.16 11.45 2.64
N PRO A 189 -22.92 12.28 3.40
CA PRO A 189 -23.73 13.33 2.81
C PRO A 189 -22.87 14.45 2.19
N VAL A 190 -23.37 15.06 1.13
CA VAL A 190 -22.75 16.19 0.42
C VAL A 190 -23.62 17.44 0.52
N THR A 191 -23.01 18.61 0.67
CA THR A 191 -23.73 19.89 0.70
C THR A 191 -23.69 20.52 -0.68
N VAL A 192 -24.87 20.83 -1.24
CA VAL A 192 -25.02 21.54 -2.52
C VAL A 192 -25.81 22.82 -2.27
N GLY A 193 -25.15 23.98 -2.38
CA GLY A 193 -25.72 25.26 -1.96
C GLY A 193 -26.04 25.25 -0.47
N LYS A 194 -27.32 25.51 -0.13
CA LYS A 194 -27.82 25.48 1.26
C LYS A 194 -28.40 24.12 1.68
N THR A 195 -28.39 23.12 0.80
CA THR A 195 -29.08 21.84 1.05
C THR A 195 -28.08 20.71 1.28
N LYS A 196 -28.28 19.94 2.36
CA LYS A 196 -27.55 18.71 2.63
C LYS A 196 -28.24 17.54 1.94
N ILE A 197 -27.52 16.86 1.05
CA ILE A 197 -28.00 15.72 0.26
C ILE A 197 -27.39 14.43 0.83
N PRO A 198 -28.20 13.38 1.11
CA PRO A 198 -27.68 12.15 1.69
C PRO A 198 -26.65 11.43 0.82
N GLY A 199 -25.84 10.61 1.47
CA GLY A 199 -24.93 9.70 0.80
C GLY A 199 -25.64 8.62 0.00
N ILE A 200 -24.86 7.96 -0.84
CA ILE A 200 -25.20 6.80 -1.66
C ILE A 200 -24.70 5.56 -0.92
N LYS A 201 -25.63 4.72 -0.50
CA LYS A 201 -25.31 3.43 0.11
C LYS A 201 -25.06 2.42 -0.99
N ILE A 202 -24.04 1.58 -0.81
CA ILE A 202 -23.66 0.55 -1.79
C ILE A 202 -24.80 -0.44 -2.06
N HIS A 203 -25.57 -0.79 -1.02
CA HIS A 203 -26.64 -1.77 -1.04
C HIS A 203 -28.04 -1.20 -1.35
N ASP A 204 -28.16 0.08 -1.72
CA ASP A 204 -29.47 0.64 -2.06
C ASP A 204 -29.97 0.07 -3.40
N THR A 205 -30.90 -0.88 -3.33
CA THR A 205 -31.44 -1.58 -4.49
C THR A 205 -32.02 -0.64 -5.54
N ARG A 206 -32.63 0.49 -5.15
CA ARG A 206 -33.21 1.43 -6.13
C ARG A 206 -32.11 2.16 -6.90
N LEU A 207 -31.06 2.60 -6.22
CA LEU A 207 -29.92 3.25 -6.86
C LEU A 207 -29.13 2.28 -7.72
N LEU A 208 -28.99 1.02 -7.30
CA LEU A 208 -28.38 -0.03 -8.12
C LEU A 208 -29.15 -0.26 -9.42
N ARG A 209 -30.49 -0.41 -9.35
CA ARG A 209 -31.35 -0.55 -10.53
C ARG A 209 -31.24 0.66 -11.47
N LEU A 210 -31.20 1.86 -10.92
CA LEU A 210 -31.01 3.10 -11.68
C LEU A 210 -29.64 3.14 -12.38
N MET A 211 -28.56 2.84 -11.65
CA MET A 211 -27.20 2.77 -12.22
C MET A 211 -27.10 1.71 -13.31
N GLU A 212 -27.71 0.55 -13.11
CA GLU A 212 -27.74 -0.54 -14.07
C GLU A 212 -28.51 -0.15 -15.35
N ALA A 213 -29.70 0.44 -15.21
CA ALA A 213 -30.47 0.94 -16.34
C ALA A 213 -29.69 2.01 -17.14
N LEU A 214 -28.93 2.87 -16.46
CA LEU A 214 -28.11 3.90 -17.11
C LEU A 214 -26.83 3.35 -17.78
N LEU A 215 -26.32 2.19 -17.36
CA LEU A 215 -25.13 1.55 -17.93
C LEU A 215 -25.42 0.74 -19.18
N HIS A 216 -26.56 0.03 -19.22
CA HIS A 216 -26.89 -0.92 -20.30
C HIS A 216 -27.05 -0.27 -21.67
N GLU A 217 -27.19 1.05 -21.74
CA GLU A 217 -27.60 1.73 -22.97
C GLU A 217 -26.66 2.86 -23.34
N GLY A 218 -25.39 2.47 -23.54
CA GLY A 218 -24.28 3.32 -23.95
C GLY A 218 -24.69 4.56 -24.75
N THR A 219 -24.28 5.72 -24.25
CA THR A 219 -24.20 7.00 -24.97
C THR A 219 -25.30 7.24 -26.02
N GLN A 220 -26.58 7.33 -25.60
CA GLN A 220 -27.50 8.16 -26.37
C GLN A 220 -26.93 9.59 -26.42
N ILE A 221 -26.79 10.13 -27.64
CA ILE A 221 -26.17 11.43 -27.91
C ILE A 221 -26.87 12.57 -27.14
N HIS A 222 -28.13 12.38 -26.73
CA HIS A 222 -28.96 13.40 -26.08
C HIS A 222 -29.35 13.12 -24.62
N GLY A 223 -28.85 12.03 -24.00
CA GLY A 223 -29.19 11.63 -22.63
C GLY A 223 -30.68 11.26 -22.45
N TRP A 224 -31.07 10.87 -21.24
CA TRP A 224 -32.38 10.26 -20.97
C TRP A 224 -33.34 11.19 -20.24
N ARG A 225 -34.62 11.19 -20.65
CA ARG A 225 -35.67 11.85 -19.88
C ARG A 225 -36.07 11.01 -18.67
N THR A 226 -36.51 11.67 -17.60
CA THR A 226 -36.94 10.99 -16.36
C THR A 226 -38.04 9.95 -16.61
N ALA A 227 -38.99 10.20 -17.53
CA ALA A 227 -40.04 9.24 -17.85
C ALA A 227 -39.52 7.96 -18.51
N GLU A 228 -38.55 8.09 -19.42
CA GLU A 228 -37.91 6.96 -20.12
C GLU A 228 -37.11 6.11 -19.15
N ILE A 229 -36.32 6.75 -18.28
CA ILE A 229 -35.57 6.06 -17.21
C ILE A 229 -36.54 5.28 -16.30
N HIS A 230 -37.65 5.90 -15.91
CA HIS A 230 -38.65 5.29 -15.04
C HIS A 230 -39.27 4.05 -15.66
N GLN A 231 -39.79 4.18 -16.87
CA GLN A 231 -40.41 3.08 -17.61
C GLN A 231 -39.44 1.90 -17.76
N ARG A 232 -38.19 2.18 -18.09
CA ARG A 232 -37.15 1.15 -18.20
C ARG A 232 -36.88 0.41 -16.92
N ILE A 233 -36.71 1.12 -15.80
CA ILE A 233 -36.47 0.49 -14.51
C ILE A 233 -37.68 -0.36 -14.12
N THR A 234 -38.91 0.11 -14.35
CA THR A 234 -40.11 -0.68 -14.05
C THR A 234 -40.20 -1.93 -14.92
N THR A 235 -39.89 -1.83 -16.21
CA THR A 235 -39.95 -2.96 -17.16
C THR A 235 -38.82 -3.96 -16.92
N ALA A 236 -37.56 -3.50 -16.85
CA ALA A 236 -36.39 -4.38 -16.75
C ALA A 236 -36.36 -5.18 -15.44
N PHE A 237 -36.92 -4.64 -14.36
CA PHE A 237 -36.95 -5.29 -13.05
C PHE A 237 -38.33 -5.81 -12.65
N GLY A 238 -39.32 -5.81 -13.56
CA GLY A 238 -40.67 -6.33 -13.31
C GLY A 238 -41.36 -5.72 -12.09
N LEU A 239 -41.23 -4.41 -11.88
CA LEU A 239 -41.72 -3.75 -10.68
C LEU A 239 -43.24 -3.57 -10.74
N ALA A 240 -43.93 -3.92 -9.65
CA ALA A 240 -45.36 -3.65 -9.50
C ALA A 240 -45.67 -2.15 -9.61
N GLN A 241 -46.89 -1.81 -10.03
CA GLN A 241 -47.33 -0.43 -10.18
C GLN A 241 -47.19 0.33 -8.84
N GLY A 242 -46.51 1.48 -8.87
CA GLY A 242 -46.28 2.29 -7.67
C GLY A 242 -45.09 1.87 -6.79
N ALA A 243 -44.47 0.69 -7.02
CA ALA A 243 -43.33 0.22 -6.22
C ALA A 243 -42.06 1.10 -6.40
N TYR A 244 -41.94 1.77 -7.55
CA TYR A 244 -40.97 2.83 -7.78
C TYR A 244 -41.67 4.02 -8.40
N SER A 245 -41.76 5.14 -7.69
CA SER A 245 -42.48 6.33 -8.16
C SER A 245 -41.57 7.32 -8.89
N LEU A 246 -42.16 8.15 -9.77
CA LEU A 246 -41.43 9.23 -10.43
C LEU A 246 -40.80 10.21 -9.43
N THR A 247 -41.43 10.43 -8.28
CA THR A 247 -40.89 11.28 -7.20
C THR A 247 -39.63 10.66 -6.59
N GLN A 248 -39.63 9.34 -6.35
CA GLN A 248 -38.44 8.63 -5.88
C GLN A 248 -37.32 8.69 -6.92
N LEU A 249 -37.63 8.49 -8.20
CA LEU A 249 -36.63 8.61 -9.27
C LEU A 249 -36.03 10.03 -9.35
N ARG A 250 -36.84 11.09 -9.25
CA ARG A 250 -36.32 12.47 -9.23
C ARG A 250 -35.40 12.70 -8.03
N TYR A 251 -35.74 12.13 -6.87
CA TYR A 251 -34.89 12.20 -5.69
C TYR A 251 -33.56 11.46 -5.88
N ASP A 252 -33.60 10.27 -6.46
CA ASP A 252 -32.41 9.46 -6.76
C ASP A 252 -31.51 10.13 -7.79
N ILE A 253 -32.08 10.68 -8.88
CA ILE A 253 -31.35 11.48 -9.88
C ILE A 253 -30.69 12.69 -9.22
N ARG A 254 -31.42 13.42 -8.36
CA ARG A 254 -30.87 14.58 -7.62
C ARG A 254 -29.69 14.16 -6.74
N LYS A 255 -29.81 13.00 -6.06
CA LYS A 255 -28.74 12.44 -5.24
C LYS A 255 -27.51 12.10 -6.09
N LEU A 256 -27.66 11.34 -7.17
CA LEU A 256 -26.55 11.00 -8.08
C LEU A 256 -25.89 12.24 -8.68
N LYS A 257 -26.68 13.27 -9.04
CA LYS A 257 -26.16 14.55 -9.54
C LYS A 257 -25.32 15.29 -8.48
N ALA A 258 -25.80 15.34 -7.23
CA ALA A 258 -25.07 15.98 -6.14
C ALA A 258 -23.71 15.33 -5.86
N HIS A 259 -23.62 14.02 -6.07
CA HIS A 259 -22.37 13.26 -5.96
C HIS A 259 -21.49 13.31 -7.22
N GLY A 260 -21.90 14.08 -8.24
CA GLY A 260 -21.19 14.23 -9.51
C GLY A 260 -21.18 12.97 -10.38
N LEU A 261 -22.16 12.07 -10.19
CA LEU A 261 -22.29 10.82 -10.96
C LEU A 261 -23.20 10.99 -12.18
N LEU A 262 -24.15 11.92 -12.10
CA LEU A 262 -25.04 12.29 -13.20
C LEU A 262 -24.89 13.77 -13.52
N GLU A 263 -25.06 14.11 -14.79
CA GLU A 263 -25.17 15.51 -15.24
C GLU A 263 -26.36 15.69 -16.17
N ARG A 264 -26.83 16.94 -16.27
CA ARG A 264 -27.91 17.34 -17.17
C ARG A 264 -27.33 17.84 -18.48
N GLN A 265 -27.85 17.38 -19.59
CA GLN A 265 -27.37 17.78 -20.92
C GLN A 265 -28.13 19.00 -21.45
N GLY A 266 -27.45 20.14 -21.49
CA GLY A 266 -27.97 21.39 -22.03
C GLY A 266 -29.24 21.89 -21.33
N GLN A 267 -30.13 22.51 -22.11
CA GLN A 267 -31.39 23.09 -21.60
C GLN A 267 -32.50 22.06 -21.41
N ARG A 268 -32.37 20.84 -21.95
CA ARG A 268 -33.40 19.79 -21.83
C ARG A 268 -33.23 19.03 -20.51
N TYR A 269 -34.31 18.48 -19.95
CA TYR A 269 -34.27 17.64 -18.76
C TYR A 269 -33.82 16.21 -19.11
N CYS A 270 -32.66 16.11 -19.75
CA CYS A 270 -32.03 14.85 -20.13
C CYS A 270 -30.78 14.62 -19.27
N TYR A 271 -30.59 13.38 -18.80
CA TYR A 271 -29.52 13.01 -17.88
C TYR A 271 -28.58 11.98 -18.49
N ARG A 272 -27.28 12.12 -18.22
CA ARG A 272 -26.25 11.16 -18.59
C ARG A 272 -25.26 10.93 -17.45
N LEU A 273 -24.65 9.75 -17.41
CA LEU A 273 -23.57 9.46 -16.47
C LEU A 273 -22.33 10.29 -16.85
N THR A 274 -21.65 10.83 -15.84
CA THR A 274 -20.30 11.41 -16.00
C THR A 274 -19.27 10.27 -16.08
N ASP A 275 -18.02 10.56 -16.45
CA ASP A 275 -16.94 9.55 -16.40
C ASP A 275 -16.80 8.92 -15.01
N LYS A 276 -16.92 9.74 -13.96
CA LYS A 276 -16.99 9.27 -12.57
C LYS A 276 -18.22 8.40 -12.35
N GLY A 277 -19.38 8.83 -12.85
CA GLY A 277 -20.64 8.10 -12.80
C GLY A 277 -20.57 6.71 -13.42
N VAL A 278 -20.00 6.59 -14.62
CA VAL A 278 -19.80 5.31 -15.31
C VAL A 278 -18.93 4.38 -14.48
N ARG A 279 -17.79 4.85 -13.98
CA ARG A 279 -16.87 4.05 -13.15
C ARG A 279 -17.53 3.60 -11.84
N VAL A 280 -18.27 4.49 -11.18
CA VAL A 280 -18.99 4.15 -9.93
C VAL A 280 -20.14 3.20 -10.17
N ALA A 281 -20.97 3.45 -11.18
CA ALA A 281 -22.08 2.59 -11.53
C ALA A 281 -21.58 1.19 -11.88
N LEU A 282 -20.54 1.09 -12.72
CA LEU A 282 -19.95 -0.18 -13.10
C LEU A 282 -19.42 -0.92 -11.87
N MET A 283 -18.68 -0.23 -11.01
CA MET A 283 -18.17 -0.79 -9.76
C MET A 283 -19.30 -1.30 -8.86
N PHE A 284 -20.36 -0.51 -8.64
CA PHE A 284 -21.48 -0.87 -7.77
C PHE A 284 -22.28 -2.06 -8.32
N VAL A 285 -22.62 -2.02 -9.61
CA VAL A 285 -23.38 -3.08 -10.27
C VAL A 285 -22.56 -4.37 -10.33
N LEU A 286 -21.27 -4.30 -10.69
CA LEU A 286 -20.40 -5.47 -10.70
C LEU A 286 -20.21 -6.02 -9.29
N PHE A 287 -19.90 -5.17 -8.29
CA PHE A 287 -19.76 -5.62 -6.92
C PHE A 287 -21.00 -6.36 -6.42
N HIS A 288 -22.21 -5.83 -6.66
CA HIS A 288 -23.44 -6.49 -6.26
C HIS A 288 -23.74 -7.78 -7.04
N LYS A 289 -23.70 -7.73 -8.37
CA LYS A 289 -24.07 -8.88 -9.21
C LYS A 289 -23.03 -9.99 -9.22
N ARG A 290 -21.78 -9.66 -8.96
CA ARG A 290 -20.64 -10.54 -9.24
C ARG A 290 -19.79 -10.89 -8.03
N VAL A 291 -19.87 -10.10 -6.95
CA VAL A 291 -19.16 -10.39 -5.70
C VAL A 291 -20.19 -10.74 -4.63
N CYS A 292 -21.04 -9.79 -4.22
CA CYS A 292 -21.99 -10.02 -3.14
C CYS A 292 -23.03 -11.10 -3.46
N GLY A 293 -23.67 -11.05 -4.63
CA GLY A 293 -24.69 -12.05 -4.99
C GLY A 293 -24.13 -13.47 -5.00
N PRO A 294 -23.07 -13.77 -5.76
CA PRO A 294 -22.44 -15.09 -5.78
C PRO A 294 -21.90 -15.54 -4.42
N LEU A 295 -21.20 -14.66 -3.68
CA LEU A 295 -20.68 -15.00 -2.36
C LEU A 295 -21.79 -15.25 -1.35
N ALA A 296 -22.80 -14.39 -1.29
CA ALA A 296 -23.93 -14.58 -0.38
C ALA A 296 -24.67 -15.87 -0.71
N ASN A 297 -24.92 -16.15 -1.99
CA ASN A 297 -25.54 -17.41 -2.40
C ASN A 297 -24.67 -18.61 -2.01
N SER A 298 -23.35 -18.54 -2.19
CA SER A 298 -22.42 -19.63 -1.83
C SER A 298 -22.31 -19.85 -0.31
N LEU A 299 -22.34 -18.77 0.48
CA LEU A 299 -22.20 -18.80 1.93
C LEU A 299 -23.51 -19.11 2.66
N PHE A 300 -24.65 -18.62 2.17
CA PHE A 300 -25.92 -18.64 2.90
C PHE A 300 -27.04 -19.43 2.20
N ASP A 301 -26.97 -19.62 0.87
CA ASP A 301 -28.02 -20.33 0.12
C ASP A 301 -27.50 -21.65 -0.50
N ARG A 302 -27.08 -21.61 -1.77
CA ARG A 302 -26.64 -22.76 -2.55
C ARG A 302 -25.29 -22.50 -3.19
N ARG A 303 -24.34 -23.39 -2.92
CA ARG A 303 -23.03 -23.39 -3.58
C ARG A 303 -23.16 -23.80 -5.05
N PRO A 304 -22.49 -23.10 -5.99
CA PRO A 304 -22.43 -23.54 -7.37
C PRO A 304 -21.75 -24.91 -7.48
N ASN A 305 -22.27 -25.79 -8.33
CA ASN A 305 -21.69 -27.11 -8.53
C ASN A 305 -20.33 -26.98 -9.24
N GLN A 306 -19.25 -27.42 -8.59
CA GLN A 306 -17.89 -27.35 -9.14
C GLN A 306 -17.70 -28.19 -10.43
N GLN A 307 -18.56 -29.19 -10.65
CA GLN A 307 -18.54 -30.03 -11.84
C GLN A 307 -19.22 -29.39 -13.06
N GLN A 308 -19.92 -28.27 -12.88
CA GLN A 308 -20.66 -27.56 -13.93
C GLN A 308 -20.19 -26.10 -14.01
N GLN A 309 -18.92 -25.91 -14.39
CA GLN A 309 -18.38 -24.57 -14.65
C GLN A 309 -18.77 -24.13 -16.07
N PRO A 310 -19.41 -22.97 -16.24
CA PRO A 310 -19.67 -22.46 -17.57
C PRO A 310 -18.36 -21.92 -18.17
N GLY A 311 -18.22 -22.00 -19.50
CA GLY A 311 -16.97 -21.72 -20.23
C GLY A 311 -16.50 -20.25 -20.24
N SER A 312 -17.03 -19.40 -19.36
CA SER A 312 -16.66 -18.00 -19.26
C SER A 312 -15.38 -17.82 -18.45
N LYS A 313 -14.40 -17.09 -19.01
CA LYS A 313 -13.18 -16.68 -18.29
C LYS A 313 -13.48 -15.93 -16.99
N ILE A 314 -14.62 -15.25 -16.94
CA ILE A 314 -15.04 -14.46 -15.78
C ILE A 314 -15.59 -15.36 -14.68
N GLU A 315 -16.35 -16.42 -15.01
CA GLU A 315 -16.89 -17.36 -14.01
C GLU A 315 -15.80 -18.24 -13.41
N ALA A 316 -14.81 -18.64 -14.22
CA ALA A 316 -13.62 -19.30 -13.71
C ALA A 316 -12.86 -18.42 -12.69
N ALA A 317 -12.80 -17.10 -12.91
CA ALA A 317 -12.20 -16.16 -11.96
C ALA A 317 -13.02 -16.03 -10.66
N TYR A 318 -14.36 -16.12 -10.72
CA TYR A 318 -15.20 -16.14 -9.52
C TYR A 318 -15.02 -17.39 -8.69
N HIS A 319 -15.04 -18.57 -9.31
CA HIS A 319 -14.75 -19.81 -8.59
C HIS A 319 -13.40 -19.77 -7.86
N LYS A 320 -12.40 -19.14 -8.49
CA LYS A 320 -11.09 -18.92 -7.86
C LYS A 320 -11.14 -17.94 -6.69
N ALA A 321 -11.93 -16.86 -6.80
CA ALA A 321 -12.12 -15.90 -5.71
C ALA A 321 -12.90 -16.52 -4.53
N ASP A 322 -13.98 -17.25 -4.80
CA ASP A 322 -14.77 -17.97 -3.79
C ASP A 322 -13.92 -18.99 -3.05
N ALA A 323 -13.10 -19.78 -3.76
CA ALA A 323 -12.18 -20.72 -3.16
C ALA A 323 -11.13 -20.04 -2.27
N ALA A 324 -10.63 -18.87 -2.68
CA ALA A 324 -9.68 -18.10 -1.89
C ALA A 324 -10.32 -17.50 -0.62
N ILE A 325 -11.54 -17.00 -0.71
CA ILE A 325 -12.30 -16.48 0.44
C ILE A 325 -12.60 -17.62 1.41
N GLN A 326 -13.02 -18.79 0.92
CA GLN A 326 -13.24 -19.96 1.76
C GLN A 326 -11.95 -20.39 2.47
N HIS A 327 -10.82 -20.41 1.77
CA HIS A 327 -9.53 -20.73 2.38
C HIS A 327 -9.16 -19.76 3.52
N ILE A 328 -9.44 -18.46 3.35
CA ILE A 328 -9.25 -17.46 4.41
C ILE A 328 -10.16 -17.75 5.61
N LEU A 329 -11.44 -18.07 5.37
CA LEU A 329 -12.39 -18.41 6.45
C LEU A 329 -11.94 -19.66 7.21
N ASP A 330 -11.46 -20.69 6.50
CA ASP A 330 -10.96 -21.92 7.11
C ASP A 330 -9.70 -21.65 7.94
N GLN A 331 -8.78 -20.82 7.45
CA GLN A 331 -7.59 -20.38 8.18
C GLN A 331 -7.94 -19.59 9.45
N LEU A 332 -8.93 -18.70 9.37
CA LEU A 332 -9.40 -17.93 10.52
C LEU A 332 -10.10 -18.81 11.55
N ALA A 333 -10.84 -19.82 11.12
CA ALA A 333 -11.49 -20.79 12.01
C ALA A 333 -10.50 -21.73 12.72
N VAL A 334 -9.32 -21.97 12.16
CA VAL A 334 -8.24 -22.75 12.80
C VAL A 334 -7.41 -21.89 13.77
N ALA A 335 -7.45 -20.56 13.63
CA ALA A 335 -6.75 -19.61 14.48
C ALA A 335 -7.57 -19.09 15.67
N ALA A 336 -8.87 -19.39 15.72
CA ALA A 336 -9.78 -19.16 16.84
C ALA A 336 -9.93 -20.44 17.66
#